data_AF-A0A7L2SQQ6-F1
#
_entry.id   AF-A0A7L2SQQ6-F1
#
_cell.length_a   1.000
_cell.length_b   1.000
_cell.length_c   1.000
_cell.angle_alpha   90.00
_cell.angle_beta   90.00
_cell.angle_gamma   90.00
#
_symmetry.space_group_name_H-M   'P 1'
#
loop_
_entity.id
_entity.type
_entity.pdbx_description
1 polymer ?
#
loop_
_entity_poly.entity_id
_entity_poly.type
_entity_poly.pdbx_seq_one_letter_code
_entity_poly.pdbx_strand_id
1 'polypeptide(L)'
;QSPVAAKKEKKVSCMFIPDGRVSVSAQIDRKGFCEGDEICINADFENTCSRIVVPKAAIVAKHTYLANGQTKVFCQKLSCVRGNHIISGTSESWRGKTIRVRKLKPSILGCNILRVEYFLQIYVSVPGSKKIILELPLVIGSRSGIGSRSSSMASQTSSEMSWVDLNLPDAPEAPPCYLDIVPEDHRLESPTTPLLDD
;
A
#
# COMPACT_ATOMS: atom_id res chain seq x y z
N GLN A 1 -10.48 13.89 -6.96
CA GLN A 1 -9.05 13.52 -7.05
C GLN A 1 -8.72 13.44 -8.54
N SER A 2 -7.66 14.10 -8.99
CA SER A 2 -7.30 14.21 -10.42
C SER A 2 -6.72 12.92 -10.98
N PRO A 3 -6.88 12.65 -12.29
CA PRO A 3 -6.29 11.49 -12.95
C PRO A 3 -4.77 11.57 -12.92
N VAL A 4 -4.10 10.43 -12.75
CA VAL A 4 -2.64 10.34 -12.78
C VAL A 4 -2.24 9.74 -14.12
N ALA A 5 -1.51 10.48 -14.94
CA ALA A 5 -1.01 10.04 -16.22
C ALA A 5 0.51 10.18 -16.31
N ALA A 6 1.15 9.28 -17.05
CA ALA A 6 2.55 9.41 -17.41
C ALA A 6 2.79 8.79 -18.80
N LYS A 7 3.88 9.19 -19.45
CA LYS A 7 4.35 8.65 -20.72
C LYS A 7 5.86 8.45 -20.67
N LYS A 8 6.34 7.40 -21.31
CA LYS A 8 7.76 7.11 -21.45
C LYS A 8 8.03 6.46 -22.80
N GLU A 9 9.14 6.84 -23.41
CA GLU A 9 9.61 6.26 -24.65
C GLU A 9 11.07 5.79 -24.46
N LYS A 10 11.45 4.74 -25.18
CA LYS A 10 12.83 4.29 -25.25
C LYS A 10 13.18 3.82 -26.65
N LYS A 11 14.34 4.25 -27.14
CA LYS A 11 14.95 3.75 -28.38
C LYS A 11 15.47 2.32 -28.18
N VAL A 12 15.08 1.43 -29.09
CA VAL A 12 15.50 0.03 -29.20
C VAL A 12 15.84 -0.22 -30.67
N SER A 13 17.09 0.03 -31.02
CA SER A 13 17.58 -0.09 -32.38
C SER A 13 18.13 -1.49 -32.71
N CYS A 14 18.11 -1.83 -33.98
CA CYS A 14 18.85 -2.95 -34.57
C CYS A 14 19.43 -2.52 -35.92
N MET A 15 20.22 -3.38 -36.57
CA MET A 15 20.88 -3.07 -37.85
C MET A 15 19.90 -2.63 -38.95
N PHE A 16 18.73 -3.29 -39.06
CA PHE A 16 17.74 -2.99 -40.09
C PHE A 16 16.71 -1.92 -39.68
N ILE A 17 16.58 -1.65 -38.38
CA ILE A 17 15.66 -0.64 -37.83
C ILE A 17 16.44 0.24 -36.84
N PRO A 18 17.22 1.20 -37.35
CA PRO A 18 18.08 2.05 -36.50
C PRO A 18 17.27 2.97 -35.58
N ASP A 19 16.01 3.27 -35.96
CA ASP A 19 15.09 4.13 -35.20
C ASP A 19 13.93 3.39 -34.55
N GLY A 20 14.10 2.10 -34.28
CA GLY A 20 13.11 1.32 -33.53
C GLY A 20 12.88 1.92 -32.14
N ARG A 21 11.62 2.07 -31.75
CA ARG A 21 11.23 2.62 -30.44
C ARG A 21 10.13 1.79 -29.82
N VAL A 22 10.04 1.90 -28.50
CA VAL A 22 8.91 1.38 -27.75
C VAL A 22 8.42 2.52 -26.86
N SER A 23 7.15 2.86 -27.02
CA SER A 23 6.50 3.92 -26.25
C SER A 23 5.40 3.32 -25.38
N VAL A 24 5.25 3.86 -24.17
CA VAL A 24 4.18 3.51 -23.24
C VAL A 24 3.61 4.78 -22.66
N SER A 25 2.30 4.92 -22.73
CA SER A 25 1.55 5.93 -22.00
C SER A 25 0.52 5.23 -21.12
N ALA A 26 0.29 5.76 -19.93
CA ALA A 26 -0.65 5.18 -19.00
C ALA A 26 -1.33 6.25 -18.18
N GLN A 27 -2.60 5.99 -17.85
CA GLN A 27 -3.46 6.84 -17.07
C GLN A 27 -4.34 5.98 -16.15
N ILE A 28 -4.54 6.47 -14.93
CA ILE A 28 -5.49 5.95 -13.95
C ILE A 28 -6.41 7.08 -13.49
N ASP A 29 -7.64 6.74 -13.15
CA ASP A 29 -8.68 7.74 -12.82
C ASP A 29 -8.41 8.48 -11.51
N ARG A 30 -7.76 7.79 -10.56
CA ARG A 30 -7.45 8.33 -9.22
C ARG A 30 -6.19 7.71 -8.66
N LYS A 31 -5.63 8.37 -7.63
CA LYS A 31 -4.45 7.92 -6.88
C LYS A 31 -4.79 7.04 -5.67
N GLY A 32 -5.95 7.27 -5.05
CA GLY A 32 -6.37 6.62 -3.81
C GLY A 32 -7.21 5.36 -4.05
N PHE A 33 -6.84 4.26 -3.43
CA PHE A 33 -7.56 2.98 -3.48
C PHE A 33 -7.61 2.34 -2.10
N CYS A 34 -8.60 1.47 -1.89
CA CYS A 34 -8.69 0.65 -0.69
C CYS A 34 -8.36 -0.82 -0.99
N GLU A 35 -8.12 -1.59 0.07
CA GLU A 35 -8.10 -3.06 -0.04
C GLU A 35 -9.38 -3.56 -0.73
N GLY A 36 -9.20 -4.46 -1.71
CA GLY A 36 -10.30 -5.06 -2.45
C GLY A 36 -10.73 -4.28 -3.69
N ASP A 37 -10.36 -3.00 -3.81
CA ASP A 37 -10.67 -2.18 -4.99
C ASP A 37 -9.99 -2.73 -6.26
N GLU A 38 -10.58 -2.41 -7.40
CA GLU A 38 -9.99 -2.65 -8.71
C GLU A 38 -9.47 -1.34 -9.32
N ILE A 39 -8.21 -1.35 -9.75
CA ILE A 39 -7.59 -0.21 -10.42
C ILE A 39 -7.82 -0.37 -11.92
N CYS A 40 -8.57 0.56 -12.52
CA CYS A 40 -8.74 0.65 -13.96
C CYS A 40 -7.52 1.31 -14.60
N ILE A 41 -6.87 0.59 -15.52
CA ILE A 41 -5.69 1.07 -16.24
C ILE A 41 -6.06 1.36 -17.69
N ASN A 42 -5.89 2.62 -18.08
CA ASN A 42 -5.91 3.04 -19.48
C ASN A 42 -4.46 3.20 -19.92
N ALA A 43 -4.03 2.50 -20.96
CA ALA A 43 -2.66 2.59 -21.43
C ALA A 43 -2.57 2.37 -22.93
N ASP A 44 -1.68 3.10 -23.60
CA ASP A 44 -1.36 2.89 -25.00
C ASP A 44 0.12 2.49 -25.11
N PHE A 45 0.36 1.41 -25.85
CA PHE A 45 1.66 0.84 -26.10
C PHE A 45 1.93 0.86 -27.59
N GLU A 46 3.10 1.35 -27.98
CA GLU A 46 3.53 1.42 -29.37
C GLU A 46 4.87 0.70 -29.51
N ASN A 47 4.96 -0.19 -30.50
CA ASN A 47 6.17 -0.94 -30.78
C ASN A 47 6.59 -0.75 -32.24
N THR A 48 7.60 0.07 -32.47
CA THR A 48 8.26 0.22 -33.78
C THR A 48 9.61 -0.49 -33.82
N CYS A 49 10.00 -1.21 -32.75
CA CYS A 49 11.24 -1.98 -32.74
C CYS A 49 11.06 -3.36 -33.38
N SER A 50 12.17 -3.96 -33.83
CA SER A 50 12.15 -5.25 -34.54
C SER A 50 11.79 -6.46 -33.68
N ARG A 51 11.46 -6.27 -32.39
CA ARG A 51 11.27 -7.34 -31.40
C ARG A 51 9.82 -7.41 -30.98
N ILE A 52 9.37 -8.61 -30.65
CA ILE A 52 8.06 -8.82 -30.01
C ILE A 52 8.19 -8.39 -28.55
N VAL A 53 7.36 -7.44 -28.12
CA VAL A 53 7.38 -6.90 -26.75
C VAL A 53 6.14 -7.32 -25.98
N VAL A 54 6.23 -7.30 -24.65
CA VAL A 54 5.12 -7.71 -23.77
C VAL A 54 4.85 -6.65 -22.71
N PRO A 55 3.70 -5.95 -22.76
CA PRO A 55 3.24 -5.05 -21.72
C PRO A 55 2.77 -5.82 -20.49
N LYS A 56 3.13 -5.32 -19.32
CA LYS A 56 2.76 -5.86 -18.01
C LYS A 56 2.48 -4.70 -17.07
N ALA A 57 1.56 -4.91 -16.15
CA ALA A 57 1.32 -4.00 -15.04
C ALA A 57 1.43 -4.76 -13.72
N ALA A 58 1.94 -4.11 -12.69
CA ALA A 58 2.07 -4.68 -11.37
C ALA A 58 1.91 -3.63 -10.28
N ILE A 59 1.27 -4.02 -9.17
CA ILE A 59 1.29 -3.25 -7.93
C ILE A 59 2.56 -3.66 -7.18
N VAL A 60 3.39 -2.68 -6.84
CA VAL A 60 4.65 -2.87 -6.12
C VAL A 60 4.60 -2.05 -4.84
N ALA A 61 4.92 -2.68 -3.71
CA ALA A 61 5.11 -2.01 -2.43
C ALA A 61 6.60 -1.81 -2.18
N LYS A 62 6.99 -0.58 -1.89
CA LYS A 62 8.34 -0.20 -1.49
C LYS A 62 8.32 0.06 0.01
N HIS A 63 8.98 -0.82 0.74
CA HIS A 63 9.19 -0.72 2.17
C HIS A 63 10.56 -0.09 2.41
N THR A 64 10.59 1.09 2.98
CA THR A 64 11.82 1.75 3.40
C THR A 64 11.87 1.72 4.92
N TYR A 65 12.93 1.16 5.49
CA TYR A 65 13.09 1.06 6.93
C TYR A 65 14.50 1.38 7.37
N LEU A 66 14.65 2.02 8.52
CA LEU A 66 15.92 2.33 9.15
C LEU A 66 16.27 1.22 10.15
N ALA A 67 17.39 0.52 9.92
CA ALA A 67 17.88 -0.52 10.82
C ALA A 67 19.40 -0.40 10.96
N ASN A 68 19.92 -0.48 12.19
CA ASN A 68 21.35 -0.34 12.51
C ASN A 68 21.98 0.94 11.93
N GLY A 69 21.25 2.07 11.98
CA GLY A 69 21.70 3.34 11.40
C GLY A 69 21.69 3.41 9.88
N GLN A 70 21.29 2.34 9.17
CA GLN A 70 21.25 2.30 7.70
C GLN A 70 19.81 2.24 7.17
N THR A 71 19.54 2.97 6.10
CA THR A 71 18.25 2.91 5.41
C THR A 71 18.26 1.74 4.44
N LYS A 72 17.37 0.77 4.66
CA LYS A 72 17.16 -0.39 3.79
C LYS A 72 15.87 -0.20 3.00
N VAL A 73 15.89 -0.60 1.74
CA VAL A 73 14.73 -0.53 0.84
C VAL A 73 14.44 -1.93 0.32
N PHE A 74 13.20 -2.37 0.52
CA PHE A 74 12.69 -3.65 0.06
C PHE A 74 11.47 -3.45 -0.83
N CYS A 75 11.54 -3.94 -2.06
CA CYS A 75 10.44 -3.87 -3.02
C CYS A 75 9.74 -5.23 -3.14
N GLN A 76 8.43 -5.24 -2.93
CA GLN A 76 7.60 -6.43 -3.03
C GLN A 76 6.58 -6.27 -4.14
N LYS A 77 6.56 -7.23 -5.08
CA LYS A 77 5.52 -7.31 -6.11
C LYS A 77 4.30 -8.03 -5.56
N LEU A 78 3.13 -7.40 -5.63
CA LEU A 78 1.92 -7.86 -4.92
C LEU A 78 0.87 -8.46 -5.85
N SER A 79 0.63 -7.79 -6.98
CA SER A 79 -0.32 -8.24 -7.99
C SER A 79 0.21 -7.85 -9.35
N CYS A 80 -0.10 -8.63 -10.37
CA CYS A 80 0.27 -8.27 -11.74
C CYS A 80 -0.70 -8.82 -12.77
N VAL A 81 -0.76 -8.09 -13.88
CA VAL A 81 -1.47 -8.47 -15.09
C VAL A 81 -0.51 -8.44 -16.26
N ARG A 82 -0.76 -9.31 -17.23
CA ARG A 82 0.01 -9.43 -18.47
C ARG A 82 -0.91 -9.15 -19.65
N GLY A 83 -0.46 -8.30 -20.57
CA GLY A 83 -1.13 -8.07 -21.84
C GLY A 83 -0.66 -9.03 -22.94
N ASN A 84 -1.16 -8.82 -24.15
CA ASN A 84 -0.81 -9.66 -25.28
C ASN A 84 0.60 -9.33 -25.78
N HIS A 85 1.10 -10.15 -26.70
CA HIS A 85 2.36 -9.85 -27.37
C HIS A 85 2.10 -8.78 -28.43
N ILE A 86 2.91 -7.71 -28.41
CA ILE A 86 2.88 -6.66 -29.43
C ILE A 86 4.01 -6.94 -30.40
N ILE A 87 3.65 -7.28 -31.64
CA ILE A 87 4.63 -7.54 -32.70
C ILE A 87 5.26 -6.24 -33.21
N SER A 88 6.36 -6.35 -33.95
CA SER A 88 7.03 -5.20 -34.55
C SER A 88 6.07 -4.40 -35.46
N GLY A 89 6.08 -3.08 -35.34
CA GLY A 89 5.26 -2.16 -36.14
C GLY A 89 3.79 -2.06 -35.72
N THR A 90 3.41 -2.58 -34.56
CA THR A 90 2.03 -2.55 -34.07
C THR A 90 1.90 -1.81 -32.74
N SER A 91 0.67 -1.43 -32.42
CA SER A 91 0.29 -0.84 -31.15
C SER A 91 -0.80 -1.67 -30.47
N GLU A 92 -0.84 -1.63 -29.15
CA GLU A 92 -1.90 -2.24 -28.35
C GLU A 92 -2.37 -1.19 -27.34
N SER A 93 -3.67 -1.22 -27.05
CA SER A 93 -4.26 -0.32 -26.07
C SER A 93 -5.06 -1.08 -25.02
N TRP A 94 -4.93 -0.64 -23.78
CA TRP A 94 -5.75 -1.07 -22.66
C TRP A 94 -6.79 0.01 -22.41
N ARG A 95 -8.07 -0.38 -22.48
CA ARG A 95 -9.23 0.47 -22.21
C ARG A 95 -9.93 -0.08 -20.97
N GLY A 96 -9.47 0.31 -19.79
CA GLY A 96 -10.00 -0.16 -18.51
C GLY A 96 -9.51 -1.56 -18.09
N LYS A 97 -8.26 -1.92 -18.39
CA LYS A 97 -7.70 -3.20 -17.89
C LYS A 97 -7.61 -3.13 -16.37
N THR A 98 -8.27 -4.04 -15.65
CA THR A 98 -8.33 -4.00 -14.19
C THR A 98 -7.22 -4.80 -13.53
N ILE A 99 -6.72 -4.30 -12.39
CA ILE A 99 -5.86 -5.04 -11.47
C ILE A 99 -6.40 -4.88 -10.04
N ARG A 100 -6.65 -6.01 -9.37
CA ARG A 100 -7.21 -6.01 -8.03
C ARG A 100 -6.16 -5.71 -6.97
N VAL A 101 -6.52 -4.84 -6.04
CA VAL A 101 -5.75 -4.57 -4.82
C VAL A 101 -6.06 -5.69 -3.82
N ARG A 102 -5.07 -6.55 -3.54
CA ARG A 102 -5.19 -7.60 -2.52
C ARG A 102 -5.24 -7.01 -1.10
N LYS A 103 -5.37 -7.87 -0.09
CA LYS A 103 -5.20 -7.47 1.31
C LYS A 103 -3.78 -6.99 1.54
N LEU A 104 -3.62 -5.69 1.77
CA LEU A 104 -2.34 -5.01 1.89
C LEU A 104 -2.34 -4.14 3.14
N LYS A 105 -1.16 -3.92 3.70
CA LYS A 105 -1.01 -2.95 4.78
C LYS A 105 -1.35 -1.55 4.26
N PRO A 106 -1.89 -0.66 5.11
CA PRO A 106 -2.11 0.73 4.72
C PRO A 106 -0.77 1.41 4.41
N SER A 107 -0.83 2.47 3.59
CA SER A 107 0.34 3.28 3.27
C SER A 107 0.85 4.01 4.51
N ILE A 108 2.16 3.96 4.76
CA ILE A 108 2.81 4.65 5.89
C ILE A 108 3.73 5.72 5.30
N LEU A 109 3.25 6.96 5.22
CA LEU A 109 3.99 8.07 4.62
C LEU A 109 4.57 9.05 5.66
N GLY A 110 4.01 9.07 6.87
CA GLY A 110 4.33 10.04 7.92
C GLY A 110 5.35 9.59 8.97
N CYS A 111 6.09 8.50 8.74
CA CYS A 111 7.07 7.99 9.69
C CYS A 111 8.49 8.02 9.11
N ASN A 112 9.48 8.36 9.95
CA ASN A 112 10.89 8.49 9.53
C ASN A 112 11.66 7.17 9.57
N ILE A 113 11.23 6.23 10.42
CA ILE A 113 11.89 4.94 10.62
C ILE A 113 11.32 3.88 9.68
N LEU A 114 10.04 3.95 9.34
CA LEU A 114 9.34 2.98 8.48
C LEU A 114 8.43 3.71 7.50
N ARG A 115 8.59 3.47 6.21
CA ARG A 115 7.73 3.98 5.15
C ARG A 115 7.27 2.87 4.24
N VAL A 116 6.00 2.89 3.88
CA VAL A 116 5.39 1.95 2.94
C VAL A 116 4.73 2.76 1.84
N GLU A 117 5.35 2.75 0.67
CA GLU A 117 4.88 3.43 -0.53
C GLU A 117 4.39 2.40 -1.55
N TYR A 118 3.29 2.68 -2.21
CA TYR A 118 2.74 1.82 -3.26
C TYR A 118 2.87 2.48 -4.62
N PHE A 119 3.20 1.69 -5.64
CA PHE A 119 3.33 2.13 -7.02
C PHE A 119 2.61 1.16 -7.94
N LEU A 120 1.87 1.70 -8.91
CA LEU A 120 1.45 0.96 -10.08
C LEU A 120 2.57 1.05 -11.11
N GLN A 121 3.28 -0.04 -11.28
CA GLN A 121 4.37 -0.17 -12.24
C GLN A 121 3.84 -0.75 -13.54
N ILE A 122 3.82 0.06 -14.60
CA ILE A 122 3.44 -0.34 -15.96
C ILE A 122 4.73 -0.42 -16.76
N TYR A 123 5.02 -1.59 -17.31
CA TYR A 123 6.30 -1.83 -17.97
C TYR A 123 6.19 -2.74 -19.18
N VAL A 124 7.06 -2.49 -20.15
CA VAL A 124 7.17 -3.28 -21.36
C VAL A 124 8.46 -4.11 -21.31
N SER A 125 8.30 -5.43 -21.42
CA SER A 125 9.42 -6.37 -21.49
C SER A 125 9.88 -6.49 -22.93
N VAL A 126 11.10 -6.04 -23.19
CA VAL A 126 11.75 -6.13 -24.50
C VAL A 126 12.83 -7.20 -24.43
N PRO A 127 12.73 -8.32 -25.17
CA PRO A 127 13.78 -9.33 -25.20
C PRO A 127 15.13 -8.72 -25.56
N GLY A 128 16.20 -9.05 -24.84
CA GLY A 128 17.55 -8.53 -25.11
C GLY A 128 17.74 -7.02 -24.89
N SER A 129 16.87 -6.34 -24.14
CA SER A 129 17.04 -4.93 -23.75
C SER A 129 16.46 -4.68 -22.35
N LYS A 130 16.88 -3.59 -21.70
CA LYS A 130 16.30 -3.18 -20.41
C LYS A 130 14.80 -2.87 -20.59
N LYS A 131 13.99 -3.27 -19.60
CA LYS A 131 12.55 -2.96 -19.55
C LYS A 131 12.32 -1.45 -19.57
N ILE A 132 11.20 -1.05 -20.16
CA ILE A 132 10.71 0.33 -20.07
C ILE A 132 9.71 0.35 -18.95
N ILE A 133 9.96 1.15 -17.93
CA ILE A 133 9.19 1.14 -16.69
C ILE A 133 8.64 2.54 -16.44
N LEU A 134 7.35 2.61 -16.20
CA LEU A 134 6.56 3.78 -15.83
C LEU A 134 5.93 3.48 -14.45
N GLU A 135 6.16 4.36 -13.49
CA GLU A 135 5.68 4.20 -12.12
C GLU A 135 4.68 5.30 -11.79
N LEU A 136 3.44 4.90 -11.48
CA LEU A 136 2.41 5.80 -11.01
C LEU A 136 2.28 5.61 -9.50
N PRO A 137 2.49 6.66 -8.68
CA PRO A 137 2.38 6.55 -7.23
C PRO A 137 0.92 6.26 -6.84
N LEU A 138 0.71 5.37 -5.88
CA LEU A 138 -0.60 5.02 -5.33
C LEU A 138 -0.66 5.34 -3.84
N VAL A 139 -1.88 5.59 -3.34
CA VAL A 139 -2.17 5.65 -1.91
C VAL A 139 -3.18 4.56 -1.60
N ILE A 140 -2.77 3.56 -0.81
CA ILE A 140 -3.64 2.48 -0.35
C ILE A 140 -4.09 2.78 1.08
N GLY A 141 -5.40 2.94 1.25
CA GLY A 141 -6.07 3.10 2.54
C GLY A 141 -6.61 1.76 3.06
N SER A 142 -6.80 1.67 4.38
CA SER A 142 -7.51 0.57 5.03
C SER A 142 -8.97 0.94 5.21
N ARG A 143 -9.90 0.10 4.72
CA ARG A 143 -11.31 0.17 5.12
C ARG A 143 -11.43 -0.48 6.49
N SER A 144 -10.97 0.20 7.53
CA SER A 144 -11.50 -0.06 8.87
C SER A 144 -12.97 0.35 8.82
N GLY A 145 -13.88 -0.54 9.23
CA GLY A 145 -15.31 -0.28 9.23
C GLY A 145 -15.63 0.98 10.01
N ILE A 146 -15.78 2.11 9.32
CA ILE A 146 -16.39 3.33 9.88
C ILE A 146 -17.90 3.07 9.87
N GLY A 147 -18.31 2.23 10.80
CA GLY A 147 -19.69 1.92 11.12
C GLY A 147 -19.75 1.78 12.63
N SER A 148 -19.60 2.91 13.34
CA SER A 148 -20.03 3.20 14.74
C SER A 148 -19.23 4.33 15.41
N ARG A 149 -18.75 5.35 14.69
CA ARG A 149 -18.24 6.58 15.33
C ARG A 149 -18.81 7.79 14.61
N SER A 150 -19.95 8.27 15.09
CA SER A 150 -20.44 9.61 14.77
C SER A 150 -19.35 10.61 15.17
N SER A 151 -18.78 11.32 14.20
CA SER A 151 -17.93 12.47 14.43
C SER A 151 -18.74 13.72 14.18
N SER A 152 -19.30 14.29 15.24
CA SER A 152 -19.74 15.68 15.26
C SER A 152 -19.18 16.35 16.52
N MET A 153 -17.96 16.88 16.37
CA MET A 153 -17.50 18.01 17.17
C MET A 153 -18.15 19.25 16.56
N ALA A 154 -19.25 19.71 17.15
CA ALA A 154 -19.80 21.03 16.85
C ALA A 154 -20.35 21.63 18.15
N SER A 155 -19.63 22.63 18.64
CA SER A 155 -20.00 23.54 19.71
C SER A 155 -21.33 24.24 19.42
N GLN A 156 -22.31 24.14 20.31
CA GLN A 156 -23.27 25.22 20.55
C GLN A 156 -23.53 25.35 22.05
N THR A 157 -23.35 26.58 22.52
CA THR A 157 -23.67 27.06 23.86
C THR A 157 -25.14 27.50 23.86
N SER A 158 -25.80 27.46 25.03
CA SER A 158 -27.13 28.05 25.33
C SER A 158 -28.33 27.25 24.74
N SER A 159 -29.41 26.91 25.43
CA SER A 159 -30.00 27.33 26.71
C SER A 159 -30.97 26.25 27.23
N GLU A 160 -31.17 26.24 28.56
CA GLU A 160 -32.38 25.85 29.29
C GLU A 160 -32.81 24.36 29.43
N MET A 161 -32.57 23.86 30.66
CA MET A 161 -33.42 23.00 31.52
C MET A 161 -34.45 22.04 30.90
N SER A 162 -34.32 20.74 31.20
CA SER A 162 -35.25 20.07 32.13
C SER A 162 -34.67 18.74 32.61
N TRP A 163 -34.50 18.65 33.94
CA TRP A 163 -34.20 17.45 34.69
C TRP A 163 -35.50 16.67 34.92
N VAL A 164 -35.55 15.40 34.48
CA VAL A 164 -36.40 14.23 34.85
C VAL A 164 -36.49 13.34 33.59
N ASP A 165 -36.39 12.02 33.54
CA ASP A 165 -36.50 10.93 34.50
C ASP A 165 -36.00 9.68 33.76
N LEU A 166 -34.86 9.09 34.11
CA LEU A 166 -34.53 7.69 33.80
C LEU A 166 -33.45 7.25 34.81
N ASN A 167 -33.92 6.63 35.89
CA ASN A 167 -33.11 5.93 36.89
C ASN A 167 -32.11 4.97 36.23
N LEU A 168 -30.82 5.30 36.29
CA LEU A 168 -29.72 4.39 36.02
C LEU A 168 -28.67 4.58 37.13
N PRO A 169 -28.29 3.54 37.88
CA PRO A 169 -27.26 3.69 38.91
C PRO A 169 -25.89 3.92 38.27
N ASP A 170 -25.24 4.99 38.75
CA ASP A 170 -23.87 5.41 38.46
C ASP A 170 -22.84 4.37 38.94
N ALA A 171 -22.02 3.84 38.03
CA ALA A 171 -20.56 3.72 38.13
C ALA A 171 -20.02 2.73 37.08
N PRO A 172 -19.04 3.10 36.24
CA PRO A 172 -18.23 2.12 35.54
C PRO A 172 -17.24 1.50 36.54
N GLU A 173 -17.48 0.25 36.94
CA GLU A 173 -16.53 -0.51 37.75
C GLU A 173 -15.21 -0.69 36.97
N ALA A 174 -14.11 -0.28 37.59
CA ALA A 174 -12.79 -0.42 36.99
C ALA A 174 -12.47 -1.90 36.76
N PRO A 175 -11.78 -2.27 35.66
CA PRO A 175 -11.37 -3.65 35.47
C PRO A 175 -10.46 -4.10 36.62
N PRO A 176 -10.61 -5.36 37.11
CA PRO A 176 -9.87 -5.86 38.26
C PRO A 176 -8.36 -5.78 38.04
N CYS A 177 -7.62 -5.46 39.12
CA CYS A 177 -6.17 -5.42 39.10
C CYS A 177 -5.63 -6.85 38.92
N TYR A 178 -4.65 -7.03 38.04
CA TYR A 178 -4.05 -8.34 37.72
C TYR A 178 -3.40 -9.03 38.94
N LEU A 179 -3.25 -8.34 40.06
CA LEU A 179 -2.69 -8.87 41.31
C LEU A 179 -3.65 -9.80 42.08
N ASP A 180 -4.94 -9.84 41.74
CA ASP A 180 -5.93 -10.69 42.43
C ASP A 180 -6.06 -12.11 41.83
N ILE A 181 -5.19 -12.49 40.87
CA ILE A 181 -5.23 -13.79 40.17
C ILE A 181 -4.23 -14.80 40.76
N VAL A 182 -3.47 -14.44 41.80
CA VAL A 182 -2.52 -15.36 42.45
C VAL A 182 -3.09 -15.85 43.78
N PRO A 183 -3.48 -17.14 43.89
CA PRO A 183 -3.78 -17.73 45.19
C PRO A 183 -2.54 -17.69 46.09
N GLU A 184 -2.64 -16.98 47.22
CA GLU A 184 -1.72 -17.06 48.36
C GLU A 184 -1.92 -18.41 49.05
N ASP A 185 -1.42 -19.47 48.45
CA ASP A 185 -1.20 -20.74 49.14
C ASP A 185 0.03 -21.41 48.51
N HIS A 186 1.20 -20.94 48.92
CA HIS A 186 2.38 -21.76 49.23
C HIS A 186 3.40 -20.88 49.95
N ARG A 187 3.08 -20.51 51.19
CA ARG A 187 4.08 -20.11 52.18
C ARG A 187 4.87 -21.37 52.55
N LEU A 188 6.09 -21.50 52.06
CA LEU A 188 7.10 -22.34 52.71
C LEU A 188 8.32 -21.49 53.03
N GLU A 189 8.72 -21.65 54.28
CA GLU A 189 9.69 -20.90 55.08
C GLU A 189 11.04 -20.62 54.41
N SER A 190 11.50 -19.38 54.59
CA SER A 190 12.91 -19.00 54.72
C SER A 190 13.42 -19.49 56.09
N PRO A 191 14.69 -19.92 56.30
CA PRO A 191 15.87 -19.03 56.21
C PRO A 191 17.15 -19.77 55.71
N THR A 192 18.29 -19.20 55.32
CA THR A 192 19.14 -18.19 55.97
C THR A 192 20.36 -17.94 55.03
N THR A 193 20.70 -16.67 54.78
CA THR A 193 22.04 -16.04 54.56
C THR A 193 23.17 -16.63 53.65
N PRO A 194 24.11 -15.77 53.18
CA PRO A 194 24.95 -15.98 51.99
C PRO A 194 26.37 -16.48 52.32
N LEU A 195 27.09 -16.98 51.31
CA LEU A 195 28.55 -17.13 51.37
C LEU A 195 29.20 -16.77 50.03
N LEU A 196 30.28 -16.01 50.15
CA LEU A 196 31.23 -15.51 49.15
C LEU A 196 32.32 -16.55 48.82
N ASP A 197 33.01 -16.29 47.69
CA ASP A 197 34.31 -16.78 47.19
C ASP A 197 34.37 -18.29 46.77
N ASP A 198 34.97 -18.71 45.65
CA ASP A 198 36.04 -18.20 44.77
C ASP A 198 35.72 -18.51 43.28
#